data_AF-A0A1R3RQY9-F1
#
_entry.id   AF-A0A1R3RQY9-F1
#
_cell.length_a   1.000
_cell.length_b   1.000
_cell.length_c   1.000
_cell.angle_alpha   90.00
_cell.angle_beta   90.00
_cell.angle_gamma   90.00
#
_symmetry.space_group_name_H-M   'P 1'
#
loop_
_entity.id
_entity.type
_entity.pdbx_description
1 polymer ?
#
loop_
_entity_poly.entity_id
_entity_poly.type
_entity_poly.pdbx_seq_one_letter_code
_entity_poly.pdbx_strand_id
1 'polypeptide(L)'
;MAEPLALASGILALATFAFQSSVSLHKTVNSFHSHPKRVRDLLSELEALSNVLGSLVDLIESNSTADLSILSLPLLRCGNVCKEFQQELLRYVSQSNSNRTSFRDWARIMYMGDHIDDFRYLLAGYKATINIALTNATLSQSSVAVETIGDYEGLIQDTKVDLATRLESIDGKLEQLAEKDRAQSGSNVVELHSLREERLSAEKCLQICAQLSSHIDEIQLMSDDAGLSRESVRFGVSLEAVTNEGLQECKNSLALTAAKLEKHMRDAMNRLLYKSKTSISSDRDAQDLPRLSDE
;
A
#
# COMPACT_ATOMS: atom_id res chain seq x y z
N MET A 1 -2.02 23.57 -23.24
CA MET A 1 -0.83 22.83 -22.78
C MET A 1 -0.81 22.93 -21.27
N ALA A 2 -1.33 21.92 -20.57
CA ALA A 2 -1.22 21.89 -19.11
C ALA A 2 0.21 21.47 -18.76
N GLU A 3 0.87 22.22 -17.87
CA GLU A 3 2.26 21.98 -17.50
C GLU A 3 2.42 20.64 -16.74
N PRO A 4 3.48 19.87 -17.00
CA PRO A 4 3.80 18.64 -16.27
C PRO A 4 3.84 18.82 -14.74
N LEU A 5 4.22 20.00 -14.27
CA LEU A 5 4.25 20.36 -12.85
C LEU A 5 2.85 20.44 -12.22
N ALA A 6 1.84 20.91 -12.96
CA ALA A 6 0.46 21.00 -12.46
C ALA A 6 -0.18 19.61 -12.31
N LEU A 7 0.15 18.68 -13.21
CA LEU A 7 -0.31 17.29 -13.15
C LEU A 7 0.39 16.49 -12.04
N ALA A 8 1.72 16.64 -11.90
CA ALA A 8 2.47 16.03 -10.81
C ALA A 8 2.00 16.53 -9.43
N SER A 9 1.71 17.82 -9.29
CA SER A 9 1.11 18.40 -8.08
C SER A 9 -0.27 17.80 -7.76
N GLY A 10 -1.08 17.50 -8.78
CA GLY A 10 -2.36 16.83 -8.60
C GLY A 10 -2.24 15.39 -8.10
N ILE A 11 -1.33 14.59 -8.69
CA ILE A 11 -1.12 13.20 -8.27
C ILE A 11 -0.51 13.12 -6.87
N LEU A 12 0.46 13.98 -6.55
CA LEU A 12 1.02 14.05 -5.19
C LEU A 12 -0.07 14.34 -4.15
N ALA A 13 -0.96 15.28 -4.45
CA ALA A 13 -2.06 15.62 -3.55
C ALA A 13 -3.02 14.42 -3.34
N LEU A 14 -3.34 13.69 -4.39
CA LEU A 14 -4.20 12.51 -4.33
C LEU A 14 -3.52 11.34 -3.59
N ALA A 15 -2.24 11.08 -3.84
CA ALA A 15 -1.47 10.06 -3.14
C ALA A 15 -1.38 10.38 -1.64
N THR A 16 -1.08 11.63 -1.30
CA THR A 16 -1.03 12.12 0.08
C THR A 16 -2.41 11.99 0.75
N PHE A 17 -3.49 12.35 0.05
CA PHE A 17 -4.85 12.22 0.55
C PHE A 17 -5.21 10.76 0.85
N ALA A 18 -4.92 9.84 -0.08
CA ALA A 18 -5.16 8.42 0.11
C ALA A 18 -4.34 7.86 1.29
N PHE A 19 -3.05 8.22 1.37
CA PHE A 19 -2.15 7.82 2.45
C PHE A 19 -2.71 8.27 3.81
N GLN A 20 -3.01 9.56 3.97
CA GLN A 20 -3.53 10.10 5.22
C GLN A 20 -4.88 9.48 5.61
N SER A 21 -5.75 9.23 4.63
CA SER A 21 -7.05 8.60 4.86
C SER A 21 -6.90 7.15 5.34
N SER A 22 -6.00 6.37 4.73
CA SER A 22 -5.71 4.99 5.15
C SER A 22 -5.13 4.93 6.58
N VAL A 23 -4.19 5.83 6.90
CA VAL A 23 -3.60 5.94 8.25
C VAL A 23 -4.66 6.36 9.29
N SER A 24 -5.55 7.30 8.94
CA SER A 24 -6.64 7.75 9.80
C SER A 24 -7.63 6.62 10.09
N LEU A 25 -7.99 5.85 9.08
CA LEU A 25 -8.85 4.68 9.23
C LEU A 25 -8.18 3.61 10.09
N HIS A 26 -6.90 3.28 9.82
CA HIS A 26 -6.13 2.34 10.63
C HIS A 26 -6.12 2.74 12.11
N LYS A 27 -5.81 4.01 12.42
CA LYS A 27 -5.83 4.53 13.80
C LYS A 27 -7.21 4.39 14.45
N THR A 28 -8.29 4.64 13.68
CA THR A 28 -9.66 4.51 14.17
C THR A 28 -9.99 3.06 14.51
N VAL A 29 -9.73 2.12 13.60
CA VAL A 29 -9.97 0.68 13.82
C VAL A 29 -9.10 0.15 14.98
N ASN A 30 -7.85 0.61 15.09
CA ASN A 30 -6.95 0.18 16.15
C ASN A 30 -7.34 0.71 17.53
N SER A 31 -8.15 1.78 17.62
CA SER A 31 -8.57 2.36 18.90
C SER A 31 -9.58 1.51 19.69
N PHE A 32 -10.22 0.53 19.05
CA PHE A 32 -11.14 -0.40 19.70
C PHE A 32 -10.38 -1.49 20.47
N HIS A 33 -10.85 -1.90 21.67
CA HIS A 33 -10.11 -2.86 22.51
C HIS A 33 -10.13 -4.31 22.03
N SER A 34 -11.10 -4.70 21.18
CA SER A 34 -11.30 -6.09 20.77
C SER A 34 -11.38 -6.19 19.26
N HIS A 35 -10.40 -6.88 18.68
CA HIS A 35 -10.32 -7.14 17.25
C HIS A 35 -10.54 -8.62 16.98
N PRO A 36 -11.73 -9.06 16.52
CA PRO A 36 -11.89 -10.40 15.95
C PRO A 36 -10.96 -10.56 14.74
N LYS A 37 -10.71 -11.81 14.32
CA LYS A 37 -9.72 -12.13 13.26
C LYS A 37 -9.85 -11.23 12.03
N ARG A 38 -11.05 -11.14 11.44
CA ARG A 38 -11.34 -10.27 10.27
C ARG A 38 -10.94 -8.79 10.46
N VAL A 39 -11.00 -8.26 11.68
CA VAL A 39 -10.61 -6.87 11.96
C VAL A 39 -9.10 -6.74 12.07
N ARG A 40 -8.41 -7.75 12.61
CA ARG A 40 -6.93 -7.78 12.57
C ARG A 40 -6.43 -7.93 11.14
N ASP A 41 -7.11 -8.74 10.34
CA ASP A 41 -6.80 -8.91 8.93
C ASP A 41 -7.02 -7.59 8.16
N LEU A 42 -8.10 -6.83 8.47
CA LEU A 42 -8.30 -5.49 7.94
C LEU A 42 -7.19 -4.51 8.37
N LEU A 43 -6.76 -4.54 9.65
CA LEU A 43 -5.66 -3.69 10.13
C LEU A 43 -4.36 -3.98 9.38
N SER A 44 -4.03 -5.27 9.20
CA SER A 44 -2.85 -5.67 8.42
C SER A 44 -2.93 -5.19 6.98
N GLU A 45 -4.11 -5.23 6.37
CA GLU A 45 -4.30 -4.75 5.00
C GLU A 45 -4.18 -3.22 4.91
N LEU A 46 -4.73 -2.48 5.88
CA LEU A 46 -4.61 -1.03 5.97
C LEU A 46 -3.16 -0.57 6.17
N GLU A 47 -2.39 -1.30 6.98
CA GLU A 47 -0.96 -1.04 7.17
C GLU A 47 -0.19 -1.27 5.86
N ALA A 48 -0.44 -2.40 5.18
CA ALA A 48 0.19 -2.71 3.90
C ALA A 48 -0.16 -1.67 2.82
N LEU A 49 -1.43 -1.25 2.75
CA LEU A 49 -1.88 -0.18 1.85
C LEU A 49 -1.19 1.16 2.18
N SER A 50 -1.10 1.52 3.46
CA SER A 50 -0.42 2.75 3.90
C SER A 50 1.05 2.74 3.48
N ASN A 51 1.73 1.59 3.59
CA ASN A 51 3.14 1.46 3.21
C ASN A 51 3.34 1.68 1.70
N VAL A 52 2.51 1.04 0.87
CA VAL A 52 2.58 1.19 -0.60
C VAL A 52 2.26 2.63 -1.03
N LEU A 53 1.27 3.27 -0.39
CA LEU A 53 0.95 4.69 -0.62
C LEU A 53 2.09 5.62 -0.18
N GLY A 54 2.77 5.30 0.93
CA GLY A 54 3.96 6.03 1.37
C GLY A 54 5.09 5.95 0.34
N SER A 55 5.39 4.74 -0.16
CA SER A 55 6.39 4.56 -1.23
C SER A 55 6.03 5.31 -2.51
N LEU A 56 4.74 5.43 -2.84
CA LEU A 56 4.28 6.24 -3.97
C LEU A 56 4.52 7.74 -3.74
N VAL A 57 4.25 8.25 -2.55
CA VAL A 57 4.54 9.65 -2.20
C VAL A 57 6.05 9.92 -2.33
N ASP A 58 6.89 9.06 -1.76
CA ASP A 58 8.35 9.18 -1.83
C ASP A 58 8.86 9.16 -3.28
N LEU A 59 8.29 8.29 -4.15
CA LEU A 59 8.64 8.24 -5.57
C LEU A 59 8.30 9.53 -6.31
N ILE A 60 7.15 10.15 -6.01
CA ILE A 60 6.72 11.39 -6.66
C ILE A 60 7.59 12.56 -6.17
N GLU A 61 7.88 12.63 -4.86
CA GLU A 61 8.68 13.70 -4.26
C GLU A 61 10.15 13.67 -4.69
N SER A 62 10.68 12.48 -5.01
CA SER A 62 12.04 12.31 -5.52
C SER A 62 12.24 12.80 -6.98
N ASN A 63 11.28 13.53 -7.56
CA ASN A 63 11.29 14.09 -8.93
C ASN A 63 11.45 13.01 -10.02
N SER A 64 10.82 11.86 -9.82
CA SER A 64 10.67 10.82 -10.83
C SER A 64 10.03 11.39 -12.11
N THR A 65 10.57 11.06 -13.29
CA THR A 65 9.97 11.41 -14.59
C THR A 65 8.79 10.51 -14.97
N ALA A 66 8.42 9.55 -14.12
CA ALA A 66 7.34 8.62 -14.40
C ALA A 66 5.99 9.32 -14.48
N ASP A 67 5.25 9.07 -15.56
CA ASP A 67 3.87 9.49 -15.67
C ASP A 67 2.96 8.57 -14.84
N LEU A 68 2.47 9.09 -13.72
CA LEU A 68 1.57 8.40 -12.80
C LEU A 68 0.13 8.92 -12.91
N SER A 69 -0.21 9.66 -13.97
CA SER A 69 -1.53 10.28 -14.14
C SER A 69 -2.69 9.27 -14.14
N ILE A 70 -2.45 8.03 -14.59
CA ILE A 70 -3.44 6.96 -14.60
C ILE A 70 -3.92 6.56 -13.20
N LEU A 71 -3.11 6.83 -12.16
CA LEU A 71 -3.48 6.58 -10.76
C LEU A 71 -4.45 7.63 -10.19
N SER A 72 -4.75 8.72 -10.90
CA SER A 72 -5.60 9.80 -10.38
C SER A 72 -6.93 9.30 -9.81
N LEU A 73 -7.69 8.54 -10.60
CA LEU A 73 -8.98 8.01 -10.16
C LEU A 73 -8.84 6.92 -9.07
N PRO A 74 -7.96 5.90 -9.22
CA PRO A 74 -7.70 4.94 -8.17
C PRO A 74 -7.31 5.55 -6.82
N LEU A 75 -6.43 6.55 -6.80
CA LEU A 75 -5.99 7.21 -5.57
C LEU A 75 -7.11 8.02 -4.92
N LEU A 76 -7.85 8.80 -5.72
CA LEU A 76 -8.99 9.55 -5.22
C LEU A 76 -10.01 8.61 -4.57
N ARG A 77 -10.38 7.52 -5.27
CA ARG A 77 -11.36 6.57 -4.75
C ARG A 77 -10.81 5.79 -3.56
N CYS A 78 -9.56 5.36 -3.56
CA CYS A 78 -8.89 4.72 -2.42
C CYS A 78 -8.97 5.60 -1.15
N GLY A 79 -8.70 6.89 -1.27
CA GLY A 79 -8.84 7.82 -0.14
C GLY A 79 -10.29 7.99 0.31
N ASN A 80 -11.22 8.12 -0.64
CA ASN A 80 -12.64 8.25 -0.34
C ASN A 80 -13.20 7.00 0.36
N VAL A 81 -12.92 5.78 -0.11
CA VAL A 81 -13.41 4.55 0.53
C VAL A 81 -12.89 4.42 1.96
N CYS A 82 -11.64 4.81 2.23
CA CYS A 82 -11.09 4.82 3.58
C CYS A 82 -11.84 5.81 4.48
N LYS A 83 -12.11 7.03 3.97
CA LYS A 83 -12.79 8.09 4.70
C LYS A 83 -14.28 7.77 4.95
N GLU A 84 -14.97 7.29 3.93
CA GLU A 84 -16.39 6.88 4.01
C GLU A 84 -16.55 5.73 5.01
N PHE A 85 -15.70 4.71 4.96
CA PHE A 85 -15.74 3.61 5.91
C PHE A 85 -15.44 4.08 7.35
N GLN A 86 -14.45 4.96 7.52
CA GLN A 86 -14.16 5.56 8.83
C GLN A 86 -15.37 6.31 9.39
N GLN A 87 -16.07 7.08 8.55
CA GLN A 87 -17.28 7.81 8.96
C GLN A 87 -18.40 6.85 9.37
N GLU A 88 -18.60 5.76 8.64
CA GLU A 88 -19.61 4.76 8.95
C GLU A 88 -19.33 4.07 10.31
N LEU A 89 -18.05 3.75 10.58
CA LEU A 89 -17.62 3.25 11.90
C LEU A 89 -17.96 4.24 13.02
N LEU A 90 -17.58 5.52 12.86
CA LEU A 90 -17.79 6.55 13.88
C LEU A 90 -19.28 6.85 14.10
N ARG A 91 -20.08 6.83 13.03
CA ARG A 91 -21.53 7.00 13.07
C ARG A 91 -22.18 5.88 13.87
N TYR A 92 -21.83 4.63 13.58
CA TYR A 92 -22.37 3.48 14.30
C TYR A 92 -22.03 3.55 15.80
N VAL A 93 -20.76 3.85 16.14
CA VAL A 93 -20.31 3.96 17.54
C VAL A 93 -21.05 5.09 18.28
N SER A 94 -21.33 6.20 17.61
CA SER A 94 -22.03 7.35 18.23
C SER A 94 -23.52 7.07 18.45
N GLN A 95 -24.13 6.18 17.67
CA GLN A 95 -25.55 5.82 17.79
C GLN A 95 -25.79 4.68 18.77
N SER A 96 -24.84 3.76 18.91
CA SER A 96 -24.86 2.77 19.99
C SER A 96 -24.44 3.45 21.29
N ASN A 97 -25.24 3.38 22.36
CA ASN A 97 -24.86 3.81 23.73
C ASN A 97 -23.65 3.02 24.32
N SER A 98 -22.86 2.34 23.49
CA SER A 98 -21.65 1.64 23.88
C SER A 98 -20.50 2.63 24.09
N ASN A 99 -19.80 2.50 25.22
CA ASN A 99 -18.50 3.15 25.40
C ASN A 99 -17.60 2.87 24.19
N ARG A 100 -16.93 3.91 23.67
CA ARG A 100 -16.04 3.88 22.49
C ARG A 100 -15.01 2.74 22.52
N THR A 101 -14.73 2.21 23.70
CA THR A 101 -13.74 1.15 23.95
C THR A 101 -14.25 -0.28 23.69
N SER A 102 -15.57 -0.53 23.71
CA SER A 102 -16.17 -1.88 23.61
C SER A 102 -17.03 -2.04 22.34
N PHE A 103 -16.43 -1.87 21.17
CA PHE A 103 -17.12 -2.17 19.92
C PHE A 103 -17.08 -3.68 19.63
N ARG A 104 -18.19 -4.38 19.91
CA ARG A 104 -18.33 -5.84 19.73
C ARG A 104 -19.11 -6.23 18.47
N ASP A 105 -19.78 -5.26 17.83
CA ASP A 105 -20.72 -5.49 16.72
C ASP A 105 -20.08 -5.37 15.32
N TRP A 106 -18.84 -5.84 15.17
CA TRP A 106 -18.15 -5.85 13.87
C TRP A 106 -18.92 -6.61 12.77
N ALA A 107 -19.86 -7.49 13.12
CA ALA A 107 -20.68 -8.20 12.15
C ALA A 107 -21.74 -7.33 11.47
N ARG A 108 -22.12 -6.21 12.08
CA ARG A 108 -23.24 -5.37 11.63
C ARG A 108 -22.80 -4.17 10.80
N ILE A 109 -21.50 -3.89 10.76
CA ILE A 109 -20.95 -2.86 9.88
C ILE A 109 -21.07 -3.36 8.45
N MET A 110 -21.66 -2.52 7.61
CA MET A 110 -21.73 -2.72 6.18
C MET A 110 -21.20 -1.49 5.46
N TYR A 111 -20.61 -1.71 4.29
CA TYR A 111 -20.15 -0.65 3.40
C TYR A 111 -20.45 -1.04 1.97
N MET A 112 -21.20 -0.19 1.24
CA MET A 112 -21.70 -0.51 -0.11
C MET A 112 -22.41 -1.88 -0.17
N GLY A 113 -23.18 -2.18 0.87
CA GLY A 113 -23.91 -3.43 1.04
C GLY A 113 -23.04 -4.62 1.45
N ASP A 114 -21.73 -4.45 1.62
CA ASP A 114 -20.79 -5.51 1.92
C ASP A 114 -20.30 -5.57 3.36
N HIS A 115 -19.75 -6.71 3.74
CA HIS A 115 -19.11 -6.89 5.03
C HIS A 115 -17.65 -6.43 5.03
N ILE A 116 -17.05 -6.47 6.22
CA ILE A 116 -15.65 -6.08 6.47
C ILE A 116 -14.67 -6.85 5.57
N ASP A 117 -14.94 -8.12 5.29
CA ASP A 117 -14.04 -8.95 4.49
C ASP A 117 -13.98 -8.46 3.03
N ASP A 118 -15.12 -8.08 2.44
CA ASP A 118 -15.20 -7.49 1.10
C ASP A 118 -14.55 -6.10 1.06
N PHE A 119 -14.74 -5.29 2.11
CA PHE A 119 -14.04 -4.02 2.24
C PHE A 119 -12.52 -4.23 2.34
N ARG A 120 -12.05 -5.28 2.99
CA ARG A 120 -10.63 -5.64 2.99
C ARG A 120 -10.17 -6.04 1.58
N TYR A 121 -10.95 -6.83 0.84
CA TYR A 121 -10.64 -7.18 -0.56
C TYR A 121 -10.61 -5.95 -1.47
N LEU A 122 -11.48 -4.96 -1.23
CA LEU A 122 -11.42 -3.65 -1.89
C LEU A 122 -10.05 -2.99 -1.73
N LEU A 123 -9.58 -2.88 -0.48
CA LEU A 123 -8.30 -2.26 -0.18
C LEU A 123 -7.13 -3.05 -0.76
N ALA A 124 -7.21 -4.37 -0.76
CA ALA A 124 -6.21 -5.24 -1.38
C ALA A 124 -6.08 -4.98 -2.89
N GLY A 125 -7.20 -4.80 -3.60
CA GLY A 125 -7.20 -4.44 -5.02
C GLY A 125 -6.52 -3.10 -5.29
N TYR A 126 -6.79 -2.07 -4.45
CA TYR A 126 -6.09 -0.78 -4.54
C TYR A 126 -4.60 -0.92 -4.26
N LYS A 127 -4.22 -1.59 -3.17
CA LYS A 127 -2.83 -1.83 -2.80
C LYS A 127 -2.07 -2.50 -3.94
N ALA A 128 -2.61 -3.59 -4.50
CA ALA A 128 -1.98 -4.32 -5.58
C ALA A 128 -1.83 -3.46 -6.84
N THR A 129 -2.87 -2.69 -7.20
CA THR A 129 -2.83 -1.76 -8.35
C THR A 129 -1.76 -0.69 -8.19
N ILE A 130 -1.66 -0.09 -7.00
CA ILE A 130 -0.64 0.95 -6.73
C ILE A 130 0.76 0.33 -6.78
N ASN A 131 0.94 -0.87 -6.22
CA ASN A 131 2.21 -1.59 -6.28
C ASN A 131 2.62 -1.93 -7.73
N ILE A 132 1.67 -2.36 -8.56
CA ILE A 132 1.86 -2.59 -10.01
C ILE A 132 2.31 -1.30 -10.69
N ALA A 133 1.67 -0.16 -10.41
CA ALA A 133 2.06 1.12 -10.99
C ALA A 133 3.47 1.57 -10.55
N LEU A 134 3.82 1.36 -9.28
CA LEU A 134 5.18 1.61 -8.76
C LEU A 134 6.22 0.76 -9.47
N THR A 135 5.95 -0.54 -9.64
CA THR A 135 6.82 -1.44 -10.39
C THR A 135 6.96 -0.98 -11.83
N ASN A 136 5.86 -0.62 -12.50
CA ASN A 136 5.90 -0.12 -13.88
C ASN A 136 6.80 1.11 -14.01
N ALA A 137 6.65 2.09 -13.12
CA ALA A 137 7.48 3.29 -13.10
C ALA A 137 8.97 2.96 -12.86
N THR A 138 9.25 1.98 -12.00
CA THR A 138 10.62 1.56 -11.68
C THR A 138 11.27 0.82 -12.86
N LEU A 139 10.51 -0.03 -13.56
CA LEU A 139 10.97 -0.74 -14.76
C LEU A 139 11.28 0.24 -15.90
N SER A 140 10.46 1.28 -16.07
CA SER A 140 10.71 2.31 -17.09
C SER A 140 11.98 3.12 -16.84
N GLN A 141 12.47 3.18 -15.59
CA GLN A 141 13.68 3.92 -15.22
C GLN A 141 14.95 3.08 -15.23
N SER A 142 14.85 1.75 -15.13
CA SER A 142 16.02 0.89 -15.05
C SER A 142 15.81 -0.42 -15.81
N SER A 143 16.62 -0.61 -16.86
CA SER A 143 16.67 -1.83 -17.69
C SER A 143 17.17 -3.08 -16.93
N VAL A 144 17.53 -2.96 -15.65
CA VAL A 144 18.22 -3.99 -14.85
C VAL A 144 17.27 -4.90 -14.06
N ALA A 145 15.98 -4.59 -13.97
CA ALA A 145 15.03 -5.34 -13.13
C ALA A 145 14.40 -6.58 -13.81
N VAL A 146 15.16 -7.30 -14.64
CA VAL A 146 14.66 -8.49 -15.37
C VAL A 146 14.47 -9.71 -14.45
N GLU A 147 15.25 -9.83 -13.37
CA GLU A 147 15.18 -11.00 -12.46
C GLU A 147 13.90 -11.08 -11.61
N THR A 148 13.04 -10.05 -11.61
CA THR A 148 11.78 -10.04 -10.81
C THR A 148 10.51 -10.03 -11.66
N ILE A 149 10.61 -10.01 -12.99
CA ILE A 149 9.45 -9.90 -13.91
C ILE A 149 8.46 -11.05 -13.73
N GLY A 150 8.93 -12.29 -13.54
CA GLY A 150 8.06 -13.47 -13.38
C GLY A 150 7.15 -13.41 -12.15
N ASP A 151 7.63 -12.87 -11.03
CA ASP A 151 6.83 -12.69 -9.81
C ASP A 151 5.73 -11.62 -10.00
N TYR A 152 5.96 -10.66 -10.90
CA TYR A 152 4.98 -9.63 -11.23
C TYR A 152 3.89 -10.12 -12.18
N GLU A 153 4.18 -11.06 -13.09
CA GLU A 153 3.15 -11.65 -13.96
C GLU A 153 2.04 -12.31 -13.13
N GLY A 154 2.41 -13.12 -12.13
CA GLY A 154 1.47 -13.74 -11.20
C GLY A 154 0.63 -12.69 -10.46
N LEU A 155 1.28 -11.69 -9.86
CA LEU A 155 0.60 -10.60 -9.16
C LEU A 155 -0.39 -9.85 -10.07
N ILE A 156 -0.01 -9.56 -11.31
CA ILE A 156 -0.87 -8.86 -12.27
C ILE A 156 -2.08 -9.72 -12.64
N GLN A 157 -1.91 -11.01 -12.87
CA GLN A 157 -3.02 -11.91 -13.20
C GLN A 157 -4.00 -12.05 -12.03
N ASP A 158 -3.49 -12.28 -10.82
CA ASP A 158 -4.32 -12.37 -9.61
C ASP A 158 -5.10 -11.05 -9.40
N THR A 159 -4.42 -9.91 -9.54
CA THR A 159 -5.06 -8.59 -9.41
C THR A 159 -6.15 -8.37 -10.47
N LYS A 160 -5.92 -8.81 -11.72
CA LYS A 160 -6.94 -8.72 -12.79
C LYS A 160 -8.18 -9.56 -12.45
N VAL A 161 -7.98 -10.78 -11.97
CA VAL A 161 -9.08 -11.67 -11.57
C VAL A 161 -9.88 -11.09 -10.40
N ASP A 162 -9.19 -10.57 -9.38
CA ASP A 162 -9.83 -9.95 -8.22
C ASP A 162 -10.64 -8.70 -8.61
N LEU A 163 -10.08 -7.83 -9.46
CA LEU A 163 -10.76 -6.64 -9.95
C LEU A 163 -11.95 -6.98 -10.85
N ALA A 164 -11.85 -8.00 -11.70
CA ALA A 164 -12.95 -8.46 -12.54
C ALA A 164 -14.10 -9.02 -11.69
N THR A 165 -13.79 -9.87 -10.71
CA THR A 165 -14.76 -10.40 -9.74
C THR A 165 -15.45 -9.25 -9.00
N ARG A 166 -14.70 -8.20 -8.65
CA ARG A 166 -15.27 -7.02 -8.00
C ARG A 166 -16.20 -6.23 -8.92
N LEU A 167 -15.85 -6.05 -10.19
CA LEU A 167 -16.72 -5.38 -11.16
C LEU A 167 -18.05 -6.12 -11.31
N GLU A 168 -18.02 -7.45 -11.44
CA GLU A 168 -19.23 -8.28 -11.50
C GLU A 168 -20.12 -8.09 -10.27
N SER A 169 -19.52 -8.06 -9.07
CA SER A 169 -20.24 -7.79 -7.82
C SER A 169 -20.87 -6.40 -7.79
N ILE A 170 -20.15 -5.37 -8.23
CA ILE A 170 -20.66 -3.99 -8.29
C ILE A 170 -21.81 -3.88 -9.31
N ASP A 171 -21.65 -4.46 -10.50
CA ASP A 171 -22.66 -4.43 -11.54
C ASP A 171 -23.95 -5.13 -11.07
N GLY A 172 -23.83 -6.31 -10.44
CA GLY A 172 -24.99 -7.00 -9.84
C GLY A 172 -25.70 -6.17 -8.77
N LYS A 173 -24.98 -5.38 -7.96
CA LYS A 173 -25.61 -4.47 -6.99
C LYS A 173 -26.29 -3.28 -7.63
N LEU A 174 -25.68 -2.69 -8.66
CA LEU A 174 -26.27 -1.59 -9.39
C LEU A 174 -27.59 -2.02 -10.06
N GLU A 175 -27.67 -3.25 -10.58
CA GLU A 175 -28.89 -3.83 -11.11
C GLU A 175 -29.96 -4.01 -10.03
N GLN A 176 -29.62 -4.61 -8.89
CA GLN A 176 -30.56 -4.80 -7.77
C GLN A 176 -31.10 -3.47 -7.22
N LEU A 177 -30.27 -2.43 -7.15
CA LEU A 177 -30.70 -1.10 -6.71
C LEU A 177 -31.62 -0.44 -7.75
N ALA A 178 -31.34 -0.62 -9.05
CA ALA A 178 -32.20 -0.13 -10.11
C ALA A 178 -33.59 -0.80 -10.13
N GLU A 179 -33.68 -2.06 -9.71
CA GLU A 179 -34.96 -2.76 -9.51
C GLU A 179 -35.71 -2.23 -8.28
N LYS A 180 -35.00 -1.99 -7.17
CA LYS A 180 -35.58 -1.49 -5.91
C LYS A 180 -36.07 -0.04 -6.01
N ASP A 181 -35.37 0.82 -6.73
CA ASP A 181 -35.77 2.23 -6.93
C ASP A 181 -37.08 2.35 -7.73
N ARG A 182 -37.44 1.34 -8.54
CA ARG A 182 -38.77 1.26 -9.17
C ARG A 182 -39.89 0.94 -8.17
N ALA A 183 -39.56 0.41 -6.99
CA ALA A 183 -40.52 -0.06 -5.99
C ALA A 183 -40.63 0.86 -4.75
N GLN A 184 -39.55 1.51 -4.28
CA GLN A 184 -39.55 2.40 -3.11
C GLN A 184 -38.53 3.53 -3.24
N SER A 185 -38.93 4.76 -2.87
CA SER A 185 -38.15 5.99 -3.11
C SER A 185 -37.40 6.45 -1.85
N GLY A 186 -36.07 6.62 -1.95
CA GLY A 186 -35.35 7.65 -1.19
C GLY A 186 -34.02 7.26 -0.53
N SER A 187 -33.75 5.99 -0.21
CA SER A 187 -32.57 5.63 0.62
C SER A 187 -31.30 5.26 -0.16
N ASN A 188 -31.39 4.99 -1.46
CA ASN A 188 -30.32 4.31 -2.21
C ASN A 188 -29.33 5.24 -2.92
N VAL A 189 -29.55 6.56 -2.92
CA VAL A 189 -28.81 7.50 -3.78
C VAL A 189 -27.32 7.59 -3.45
N VAL A 190 -26.96 7.59 -2.16
CA VAL A 190 -25.57 7.69 -1.71
C VAL A 190 -24.79 6.41 -2.03
N GLU A 191 -25.39 5.26 -1.73
CA GLU A 191 -24.77 3.95 -2.01
C GLU A 191 -24.58 3.72 -3.51
N LEU A 192 -25.57 4.10 -4.31
CA LEU A 192 -25.53 4.01 -5.77
C LEU A 192 -24.43 4.91 -6.36
N HIS A 193 -24.24 6.12 -5.81
CA HIS A 193 -23.13 6.99 -6.21
C HIS A 193 -21.77 6.34 -5.90
N SER A 194 -21.56 5.86 -4.68
CA SER A 194 -20.30 5.19 -4.29
C SER A 194 -20.01 3.95 -5.14
N LEU A 195 -21.04 3.16 -5.50
CA LEU A 195 -20.91 2.01 -6.41
C LEU A 195 -20.45 2.42 -7.81
N ARG A 196 -20.98 3.51 -8.37
CA ARG A 196 -20.56 4.00 -9.68
C ARG A 196 -19.14 4.51 -9.70
N GLU A 197 -18.74 5.27 -8.68
CA GLU A 197 -17.36 5.75 -8.58
C GLU A 197 -16.38 4.58 -8.40
N GLU A 198 -16.75 3.59 -7.60
CA GLU A 198 -15.95 2.39 -7.40
C GLU A 198 -15.81 1.57 -8.68
N ARG A 199 -16.89 1.43 -9.46
CA ARG A 199 -16.87 0.76 -10.76
C ARG A 199 -15.87 1.41 -11.72
N LEU A 200 -15.93 2.74 -11.86
CA LEU A 200 -15.01 3.49 -12.72
C LEU A 200 -13.56 3.36 -12.25
N SER A 201 -13.35 3.35 -10.94
CA SER A 201 -12.03 3.17 -10.33
C SER A 201 -11.46 1.78 -10.62
N ALA A 202 -12.25 0.72 -10.44
CA ALA A 202 -11.85 -0.66 -10.74
C ALA A 202 -11.53 -0.87 -12.23
N GLU A 203 -12.28 -0.25 -13.14
CA GLU A 203 -11.95 -0.22 -14.58
C GLU A 203 -10.59 0.43 -14.84
N LYS A 204 -10.25 1.51 -14.12
CA LYS A 204 -8.92 2.14 -14.21
C LYS A 204 -7.82 1.28 -13.61
N CYS A 205 -8.08 0.58 -12.51
CA CYS A 205 -7.14 -0.38 -11.94
C CYS A 205 -6.80 -1.50 -12.95
N LEU A 206 -7.79 -2.01 -13.70
CA LEU A 206 -7.55 -2.99 -14.76
C LEU A 206 -6.69 -2.42 -15.91
N GLN A 207 -6.90 -1.16 -16.29
CA GLN A 207 -6.07 -0.49 -17.31
C GLN A 207 -4.61 -0.40 -16.87
N ILE A 208 -4.35 -0.11 -15.59
CA ILE A 208 -2.98 -0.10 -15.03
C ILE A 208 -2.35 -1.48 -15.10
N CYS A 209 -3.10 -2.52 -14.73
CA CYS A 209 -2.63 -3.91 -14.82
C CYS A 209 -2.28 -4.30 -16.26
N ALA A 210 -3.09 -3.86 -17.24
CA ALA A 210 -2.81 -4.10 -18.66
C ALA A 210 -1.56 -3.36 -19.16
N GLN A 211 -1.32 -2.13 -18.69
CA GLN A 211 -0.14 -1.35 -19.07
C GLN A 211 1.15 -2.03 -18.63
N LEU A 212 1.24 -2.49 -17.38
CA LEU A 212 2.44 -3.20 -16.93
C LEU A 212 2.62 -4.53 -17.67
N SER A 213 1.55 -5.28 -17.94
CA SER A 213 1.66 -6.50 -18.78
C SER A 213 2.27 -6.20 -20.14
N SER A 214 1.76 -5.19 -20.86
CA SER A 214 2.30 -4.81 -22.18
C SER A 214 3.77 -4.40 -22.10
N HIS A 215 4.14 -3.64 -21.07
CA HIS A 215 5.52 -3.20 -20.88
C HIS A 215 6.46 -4.38 -20.57
N ILE A 216 6.00 -5.37 -19.80
CA ILE A 216 6.72 -6.62 -19.57
C ILE A 216 6.92 -7.40 -20.89
N ASP A 217 5.85 -7.55 -21.68
CA ASP A 217 5.90 -8.25 -22.98
C ASP A 217 6.92 -7.59 -23.92
N GLU A 218 6.96 -6.25 -23.96
CA GLU A 218 7.92 -5.48 -24.75
C GLU A 218 9.38 -5.72 -24.29
N ILE A 219 9.64 -5.72 -22.98
CA ILE A 219 10.97 -5.99 -22.42
C ILE A 219 11.43 -7.42 -22.75
N GLN A 220 10.53 -8.40 -22.67
CA GLN A 220 10.82 -9.79 -23.02
C GLN A 220 11.17 -9.93 -24.51
N LEU A 221 10.38 -9.31 -25.40
CA LEU A 221 10.62 -9.33 -26.85
C LEU A 221 11.98 -8.70 -27.23
N MET A 222 12.36 -7.59 -26.60
CA MET A 222 13.65 -6.93 -26.85
C MET A 222 14.85 -7.79 -26.39
N SER A 223 14.66 -8.60 -25.35
CA SER A 223 15.69 -9.49 -24.82
C SER A 223 15.95 -10.68 -25.75
N ASP A 224 14.89 -11.20 -26.39
CA ASP A 224 14.98 -12.32 -27.33
C ASP A 224 15.61 -11.92 -28.69
N ASP A 225 15.33 -10.72 -29.20
CA ASP A 225 15.91 -10.21 -30.47
C ASP A 225 17.42 -9.89 -30.35
N ALA A 226 17.85 -9.43 -29.17
CA ALA A 226 19.28 -9.29 -28.84
C ALA A 226 20.01 -10.65 -28.79
N GLY A 227 19.31 -11.73 -28.46
CA GLY A 227 19.81 -13.11 -28.50
C GLY A 227 20.02 -13.63 -29.92
N LEU A 228 19.14 -13.28 -30.85
CA LEU A 228 19.21 -13.70 -32.25
C LEU A 228 20.23 -12.91 -33.09
N SER A 229 20.54 -11.67 -32.70
CA SER A 229 21.59 -10.86 -33.36
C SER A 229 23.03 -11.23 -32.97
N ARG A 230 23.23 -12.14 -32.00
CA ARG A 230 24.56 -12.52 -31.47
C ARG A 230 25.25 -13.70 -32.18
N GLU A 231 24.72 -14.18 -33.30
CA GLU A 231 25.35 -15.30 -34.05
C GLU A 231 26.41 -14.84 -35.09
N SER A 232 26.73 -13.54 -35.13
CA SER A 232 27.83 -13.03 -35.98
C SER A 232 28.68 -11.99 -35.24
N VAL A 233 29.67 -12.46 -34.48
CA VAL A 233 31.10 -12.12 -34.63
C VAL A 233 31.85 -12.64 -33.40
N ARG A 234 32.65 -13.66 -33.63
CA ARG A 234 33.60 -14.25 -32.69
C ARG A 234 34.89 -13.42 -32.68
N PHE A 235 35.07 -12.51 -31.72
CA PHE A 235 36.33 -12.25 -30.98
C PHE A 235 36.18 -11.05 -30.03
N GLY A 236 36.52 -11.24 -28.75
CA GLY A 236 36.86 -10.15 -27.81
C GLY A 236 35.91 -9.99 -26.62
N VAL A 237 36.30 -10.57 -25.46
CA VAL A 237 35.86 -10.33 -24.07
C VAL A 237 34.56 -9.52 -23.90
N SER A 238 33.47 -10.22 -23.54
CA SER A 238 32.16 -9.61 -23.29
C SER A 238 32.24 -8.54 -22.20
N LEU A 239 32.01 -7.29 -22.60
CA LEU A 239 31.91 -6.12 -21.73
C LEU A 239 30.83 -6.32 -20.64
N GLU A 240 29.79 -7.13 -20.93
CA GLU A 240 28.71 -7.46 -20.00
C GLU A 240 29.19 -8.27 -18.79
N ALA A 241 30.18 -9.15 -18.97
CA ALA A 241 30.70 -9.97 -17.87
C ALA A 241 31.47 -9.11 -16.86
N VAL A 242 32.24 -8.14 -17.36
CA VAL A 242 33.04 -7.22 -16.53
C VAL A 242 32.15 -6.23 -15.78
N THR A 243 31.06 -5.75 -16.39
CA THR A 243 30.10 -4.87 -15.71
C THR A 243 29.25 -5.60 -14.68
N ASN A 244 28.89 -6.86 -14.93
CA ASN A 244 28.10 -7.65 -13.99
C ASN A 244 28.91 -8.07 -12.76
N GLU A 245 30.20 -8.39 -12.94
CA GLU A 245 31.10 -8.70 -11.82
C GLU A 245 31.30 -7.49 -10.89
N GLY A 246 31.51 -6.29 -11.45
CA GLY A 246 31.62 -5.06 -10.67
C GLY A 246 30.31 -4.66 -9.97
N LEU A 247 29.15 -4.88 -10.60
CA LEU A 247 27.85 -4.62 -9.99
C LEU A 247 27.55 -5.60 -8.84
N GLN A 248 27.90 -6.87 -9.02
CA GLN A 248 27.75 -7.89 -7.99
C GLN A 248 28.68 -7.64 -6.80
N GLU A 249 29.91 -7.18 -7.05
CA GLU A 249 30.84 -6.75 -6.02
C GLU A 249 30.30 -5.52 -5.24
N CYS A 250 29.70 -4.55 -5.94
CA CYS A 250 29.04 -3.40 -5.33
C CYS A 250 27.85 -3.83 -4.45
N LYS A 251 26.99 -4.73 -4.94
CA LYS A 251 25.86 -5.29 -4.19
C LYS A 251 26.31 -6.00 -2.91
N ASN A 252 27.35 -6.83 -3.01
CA ASN A 252 27.93 -7.51 -1.86
C ASN A 252 28.53 -6.54 -0.84
N SER A 253 29.23 -5.50 -1.32
CA SER A 253 29.80 -4.44 -0.48
C SER A 253 28.72 -3.62 0.25
N LEU A 254 27.63 -3.29 -0.44
CA LEU A 254 26.51 -2.56 0.14
C LEU A 254 25.77 -3.40 1.19
N ALA A 255 25.50 -4.68 0.91
CA ALA A 255 24.89 -5.61 1.86
C ALA A 255 25.75 -5.77 3.13
N LEU A 256 27.07 -5.88 2.97
CA LEU A 256 28.01 -5.98 4.08
C LEU A 256 28.05 -4.69 4.91
N THR A 257 27.97 -3.53 4.25
CA THR A 257 27.93 -2.22 4.92
C THR A 257 26.62 -2.02 5.68
N ALA A 258 25.48 -2.40 5.09
CA ALA A 258 24.17 -2.35 5.73
C ALA A 258 24.11 -3.24 6.99
N ALA A 259 24.59 -4.48 6.89
CA ALA A 259 24.66 -5.38 8.03
C ALA A 259 25.57 -4.84 9.16
N LYS A 260 26.68 -4.18 8.79
CA LYS A 260 27.60 -3.54 9.75
C LYS A 260 26.95 -2.33 10.42
N LEU A 261 26.19 -1.53 9.68
CA LEU A 261 25.45 -0.39 10.22
C LEU A 261 24.33 -0.85 11.17
N GLU A 262 23.58 -1.88 10.80
CA GLU A 262 22.53 -2.45 11.64
C GLU A 262 23.10 -3.00 12.95
N LYS A 263 24.23 -3.73 12.89
CA LYS A 263 24.96 -4.18 14.07
C LYS A 263 25.38 -3.00 14.95
N HIS A 264 25.93 -1.94 14.35
CA HIS A 264 26.35 -0.76 15.08
C HIS A 264 25.17 -0.04 15.76
N MET A 265 24.03 0.07 15.10
CA MET A 265 22.80 0.63 15.70
C MET A 265 22.32 -0.21 16.88
N ARG A 266 22.32 -1.53 16.74
CA ARG A 266 21.94 -2.47 17.81
C ARG A 266 22.87 -2.35 19.01
N ASP A 267 24.17 -2.27 18.78
CA ASP A 267 25.18 -2.08 19.83
C ASP A 267 25.03 -0.72 20.53
N ALA A 268 24.75 0.35 19.77
CA ALA A 268 24.49 1.67 20.32
C ALA A 268 23.22 1.69 21.19
N MET A 269 22.14 1.04 20.74
CA MET A 269 20.90 0.90 21.50
C MET A 269 21.12 0.09 22.78
N ASN A 270 21.85 -1.03 22.71
CA ASN A 270 22.20 -1.83 23.88
C ASN A 270 23.05 -1.04 24.90
N ARG A 271 23.98 -0.21 24.44
CA ARG A 271 24.77 0.69 25.31
C ARG A 271 23.91 1.74 25.99
N LEU A 272 22.95 2.33 25.29
CA LEU A 272 21.99 3.29 25.87
C LEU A 272 21.09 2.62 26.91
N LEU A 273 20.58 1.43 26.62
CA LEU A 273 19.76 0.65 27.55
C LEU A 273 20.54 0.21 28.79
N TYR A 274 21.79 -0.22 28.64
CA TYR A 274 22.66 -0.55 29.76
C TYR A 274 22.94 0.67 30.64
N LYS A 275 23.28 1.82 30.03
CA LYS A 275 23.55 3.07 30.75
C LYS A 275 22.31 3.61 31.48
N SER A 276 21.13 3.48 30.87
CA SER A 276 19.85 3.80 31.51
C SER A 276 19.56 2.89 32.71
N LYS A 277 19.81 1.58 32.59
CA LYS A 277 19.63 0.60 33.67
C LYS A 277 20.58 0.83 34.85
N THR A 278 21.83 1.22 34.59
CA THR A 278 22.79 1.58 35.66
C THR A 278 22.43 2.90 36.35
N SER A 279 21.91 3.91 35.63
CA SER A 279 21.43 5.16 36.22
C SER A 279 20.16 4.98 37.06
N ILE A 280 19.27 4.05 36.70
CA ILE A 280 18.06 3.74 37.47
C ILE A 280 18.39 2.90 38.73
N SER A 281 19.45 2.08 38.70
CA SER A 281 19.91 1.33 39.87
C SER A 281 20.57 2.25 40.91
N SER A 282 21.40 3.22 40.49
CA SER A 282 22.05 4.16 41.41
C SER A 282 21.07 5.13 42.08
N ASP A 283 19.93 5.41 41.44
CA ASP A 283 18.90 6.32 41.98
C ASP A 283 17.94 5.60 42.96
N ARG A 284 17.81 4.26 42.85
CA ARG A 284 17.08 3.44 43.83
C ARG A 284 17.90 3.14 45.09
N ASP A 285 19.22 3.01 44.98
CA ASP A 285 20.09 2.79 46.15
C ASP A 285 20.32 4.07 46.98
N ALA A 286 19.83 5.22 46.53
CA ALA A 286 19.91 6.49 47.26
C ALA A 286 18.66 6.80 48.13
N GLN A 287 17.62 5.96 48.11
CA GLN A 287 16.39 6.18 48.88
C GLN A 287 16.24 5.33 50.15
N ASP A 288 17.15 4.40 50.46
CA ASP A 288 17.14 3.67 51.73
C ASP A 288 18.22 4.20 52.70
N LEU A 289 17.96 5.38 53.25
CA LEU A 289 18.59 5.84 54.50
C LEU A 289 17.51 6.43 55.41
N PRO A 290 16.93 5.66 56.35
CA PRO A 290 16.28 6.26 57.50
C PRO A 290 17.37 6.71 58.47
N ARG A 291 17.52 8.04 58.58
CA ARG A 291 18.13 8.70 59.73
C ARG A 291 17.30 8.38 60.97
N LEU A 292 17.94 7.94 62.05
CA LEU A 292 17.62 8.17 63.48
C LEU A 292 18.85 7.61 64.25
N SER A 293 19.75 8.44 64.78
CA SER A 293 19.67 9.18 66.06
C SER A 293 20.26 8.38 67.23
N ASP A 294 21.29 8.98 67.84
CA ASP A 294 21.67 8.93 69.27
C ASP A 294 21.89 7.58 69.96
N GLU A 295 23.17 7.15 70.05
CA GLU A 295 23.99 7.05 71.29
C GLU A 295 25.42 6.59 70.95
#